data_AF-A0A6I3U5V4-F1
#
_entry.id   AF-A0A6I3U5V4-F1
#
_cell.length_a   1.000
_cell.length_b   1.000
_cell.length_c   1.000
_cell.angle_alpha   90.00
_cell.angle_beta   90.00
_cell.angle_gamma   90.00
#
_symmetry.space_group_name_H-M   'P 1'
#
loop_
_entity.id
_entity.type
_entity.pdbx_description
1 polymer ?
#
loop_
_entity_poly.entity_id
_entity_poly.type
_entity_poly.pdbx_seq_one_letter_code
_entity_poly.pdbx_strand_id
1 'polypeptide(L)' 'ILSWLAKNIENTTNPRQHGKALKANLAGYWRYRVENYRIICDIQDDKLVVLAVEIAHRRDVYK' A
#
# COMPACT_ATOMS: atom_id res chain seq x y z
N ILE A 1 2.06 3.44 11.19
CA ILE A 1 1.48 2.73 10.02
C ILE A 1 -0.01 2.51 10.20
N LEU A 2 -0.46 1.77 11.22
CA LEU A 2 -1.90 1.48 11.44
C LEU A 2 -2.77 2.73 11.49
N SER A 3 -2.38 3.76 12.25
CA SER A 3 -3.11 5.05 12.30
C SER A 3 -3.26 5.71 10.93
N TRP A 4 -2.27 5.58 10.05
CA TRP A 4 -2.36 6.10 8.69
C TRP A 4 -3.32 5.28 7.84
N LEU A 5 -3.32 3.94 7.96
CA LEU A 5 -4.26 3.07 7.25
C LEU A 5 -5.69 3.33 7.70
N ALA A 6 -5.95 3.44 9.01
CA ALA A 6 -7.25 3.80 9.54
C ALA A 6 -7.73 5.16 8.98
N LYS A 7 -6.86 6.16 8.94
CA LYS A 7 -7.23 7.50 8.45
C LYS A 7 -7.50 7.57 6.94
N ASN A 8 -6.78 6.81 6.12
CA ASN A 8 -6.77 7.00 4.66
C ASN A 8 -7.38 5.84 3.86
N ILE A 9 -7.51 4.66 4.47
CA ILE A 9 -7.97 3.43 3.82
C ILE A 9 -9.28 2.92 4.43
N GLU A 10 -9.47 3.04 5.75
CA GLU A 10 -10.74 2.64 6.35
C GLU A 10 -11.88 3.51 5.81
N ASN A 11 -13.00 2.87 5.45
CA ASN A 11 -14.19 3.51 4.87
C ASN A 11 -13.93 4.38 3.62
N THR A 12 -12.79 4.20 2.94
CA THR A 12 -12.51 4.90 1.70
C THR A 12 -13.28 4.27 0.53
N THR A 13 -13.71 5.09 -0.42
CA THR A 13 -14.27 4.61 -1.70
C THR A 13 -13.18 4.34 -2.73
N ASN A 14 -11.95 4.81 -2.50
CA ASN A 14 -10.84 4.62 -3.41
C ASN A 14 -9.51 4.38 -2.65
N PRO A 15 -9.18 3.12 -2.33
CA PRO A 15 -7.92 2.81 -1.65
C PRO A 15 -6.70 3.11 -2.53
N ARG A 16 -6.85 3.31 -3.85
CA ARG A 16 -5.73 3.61 -4.76
C ARG A 16 -5.30 5.07 -4.73
N GLN A 17 -6.12 5.97 -4.17
CA GLN A 17 -5.88 7.42 -4.16
C GLN A 17 -4.52 7.81 -3.56
N HIS A 18 -4.10 7.12 -2.50
CA HIS A 18 -2.87 7.44 -1.77
C HIS A 18 -1.67 6.59 -2.18
N GLY A 19 -1.82 5.72 -3.17
CA GLY A 19 -0.78 4.79 -3.60
C GLY A 19 -0.41 4.94 -5.06
N LYS A 20 0.65 4.23 -5.47
CA LYS A 20 1.04 4.10 -6.87
C LYS A 20 1.06 2.65 -7.27
N ALA A 21 0.49 2.33 -8.43
CA ALA A 21 0.65 1.04 -9.08
C ALA A 21 2.14 0.73 -9.28
N LEU A 22 2.54 -0.48 -8.92
CA LEU A 22 3.85 -1.02 -9.25
C LEU A 22 3.85 -1.57 -10.68
N LYS A 23 5.04 -1.78 -11.22
CA LYS A 23 5.27 -2.19 -12.62
C LYS A 23 6.09 -3.48 -12.67
N ALA A 24 6.23 -4.03 -13.88
CA ALA A 24 7.02 -5.23 -14.16
C ALA A 24 6.58 -6.42 -13.31
N ASN A 25 7.50 -7.07 -12.61
CA ASN A 25 7.25 -8.25 -11.77
C ASN A 25 6.29 -8.01 -10.60
N LEU A 26 6.01 -6.75 -10.25
CA LEU A 26 5.06 -6.36 -9.21
C LEU A 26 3.81 -5.67 -9.79
N ALA A 27 3.56 -5.79 -11.09
CA ALA A 27 2.32 -5.31 -11.69
C ALA A 27 1.10 -5.95 -11.00
N GLY A 28 0.09 -5.12 -10.70
CA GLY A 28 -1.08 -5.53 -9.90
C GLY A 28 -1.01 -5.08 -8.44
N TYR A 29 0.20 -4.93 -7.87
CA TYR A 29 0.36 -4.39 -6.52
C TYR A 29 0.38 -2.86 -6.49
N TRP A 30 0.01 -2.31 -5.33
CA TRP A 30 0.08 -0.89 -5.03
C TRP A 30 1.10 -0.61 -3.94
N ARG A 31 1.75 0.55 -4.03
CA ARG A 31 2.65 1.03 -2.98
C ARG A 31 2.08 2.26 -2.29
N TYR A 32 1.84 2.16 -0.98
CA TYR A 32 1.63 3.32 -0.12
C TYR A 32 2.95 3.85 0.42
N ARG A 33 3.04 5.17 0.53
CA ARG A 33 4.14 5.85 1.23
C ARG A 33 3.60 6.40 2.53
N VAL A 34 4.08 5.86 3.64
CA VAL A 34 3.68 6.27 5.00
C VAL A 34 4.93 6.74 5.72
N GLU A 35 5.20 8.04 5.68
CA GLU A 35 6.43 8.64 6.20
C GLU A 35 7.69 7.95 5.64
N ASN A 36 8.44 7.29 6.52
CA ASN A 36 9.65 6.54 6.19
C ASN A 36 9.37 5.10 5.78
N TYR A 37 8.13 4.63 5.72
CA TYR A 37 7.79 3.26 5.32
C TYR A 37 7.20 3.21 3.91
N ARG A 38 7.51 2.14 3.19
CA ARG A 38 6.82 1.73 1.97
C ARG A 38 6.02 0.48 2.31
N ILE A 39 4.75 0.47 1.93
CA ILE A 39 3.86 -0.67 2.11
C ILE A 39 3.47 -1.13 0.72
N ILE A 40 3.79 -2.38 0.38
CA ILE A 40 3.28 -3.05 -0.80
C ILE A 40 1.96 -3.68 -0.42
N CYS A 41 0.92 -3.38 -1.18
CA CYS A 41 -0.43 -3.85 -0.94
C CYS A 41 -0.99 -4.55 -2.18
N ASP A 42 -1.76 -5.58 -1.94
CA ASP A 42 -2.70 -6.14 -2.91
C ASP A 42 -4.09 -5.57 -2.62
N ILE A 43 -4.73 -4.98 -3.64
CA ILE A 43 -6.07 -4.40 -3.52
C ILE A 43 -7.03 -5.30 -4.27
N GLN A 44 -7.77 -6.11 -3.53
CA GLN A 44 -8.71 -7.12 -4.03
C GLN A 44 -10.12 -6.51 -4.07
N ASP A 45 -10.45 -5.89 -5.20
CA ASP A 45 -11.72 -5.17 -5.38
C ASP A 45 -12.94 -6.09 -5.25
N ASP A 46 -12.82 -7.34 -5.68
CA ASP A 46 -13.85 -8.38 -5.60
C ASP A 46 -14.23 -8.76 -4.16
N LYS A 47 -13.32 -8.53 -3.21
CA LYS A 47 -13.49 -8.87 -1.79
C LYS A 47 -13.57 -7.66 -0.88
N LEU A 48 -13.41 -6.45 -1.42
CA LEU A 48 -13.29 -5.21 -0.65
C LEU A 48 -12.14 -5.27 0.38
N VAL A 49 -11.02 -5.89 0.00
CA VAL A 49 -9.85 -6.10 0.89
C VAL A 49 -8.64 -5.33 0.37
N VAL A 50 -7.96 -4.64 1.29
CA VAL A 50 -6.60 -4.12 1.08
C VAL A 50 -5.64 -4.93 1.95
N LEU A 51 -4.87 -5.81 1.32
CA LEU A 51 -3.92 -6.69 1.99
C LEU A 51 -2.51 -6.08 1.93
N ALA A 52 -1.92 -5.76 3.08
CA ALA A 52 -0.52 -5.36 3.16
C ALA A 52 0.38 -6.61 3.06
N VAL A 53 1.13 -6.73 1.95
CA VAL A 53 1.98 -7.88 1.63
C VAL A 53 3.39 -7.71 2.18
N GLU A 54 3.93 -6.50 2.09
CA GLU A 54 5.27 -6.19 2.58
C GLU A 54 5.33 -4.79 3.17
N ILE A 55 6.08 -4.63 4.26
CA ILE A 55 6.33 -3.35 4.91
C ILE A 55 7.85 -3.19 5.06
N ALA A 56 8.41 -2.20 4.38
CA ALA A 56 9.84 -1.91 4.42
C ALA A 56 10.09 -0.45 4.85
N HIS A 57 11.09 -0.24 5.71
CA HIS A 57 11.57 1.10 6.03
C HIS A 57 12.45 1.62 4.89
N ARG A 58 12.44 2.93 4.63
CA ARG A 58 13.14 3.57 3.49
C ARG A 58 14.63 3.22 3.45
N ARG A 59 15.22 2.99 4.61
CA ARG A 59 16.66 2.68 4.77
C ARG A 59 17.01 1.27 4.30
N ASP A 60 16.02 0.37 4.28
CA ASP A 60 16.18 -1.03 3.95
C ASP A 60 15.86 -1.28 2.45
N VAL A 61 15.19 -0.32 1.79
CA VAL A 61 14.86 -0.39 0.35
C VAL A 61 16.02 0.04 -0.56
N TYR A 62 17.03 0.75 -0.04
CA TYR A 62 18.22 1.18 -0.80
C TYR A 62 19.48 0.39 -0.43
N LYS A 63 19.32 -0.83 0.11
CA LYS A 63 20.43 -1.77 0.31
C LYS A 63 20.47 -2.77 -0.84
#